data_AF-A0A7S2B2D9-F1
#
_entry.id   AF-A0A7S2B2D9-F1
#
_cell.length_a   1.000
_cell.length_b   1.000
_cell.length_c   1.000
_cell.angle_alpha   90.00
_cell.angle_beta   90.00
_cell.angle_gamma   90.00
#
_symmetry.space_group_name_H-M   'P 1'
#
loop_
_entity.id
_entity.type
_entity.pdbx_description
1 polymer ?
#
loop_
_entity_poly.entity_id
_entity_poly.type
_entity_poly.pdbx_seq_one_letter_code
_entity_poly.pdbx_strand_id
1 'polypeptide(L)'
;RLQHANSAVVLSAVKVVLSYLDLISNQDTVRQLCRKLAPPLVTLLNSEPEIQYVALRNINLIVQKRPQILEHEIKVFFCKYNDPIYVKMEKLEIIIRLVNARNIDQ
;
A
#
# COMPACT_ATOMS: atom_id res chain seq x y z
N ARG A 1 -4.24 -10.82 -12.60
CA ARG A 1 -4.04 -9.43 -12.11
C ARG A 1 -5.27 -9.07 -11.29
N LEU A 2 -5.12 -8.56 -10.06
CA LEU A 2 -6.25 -8.05 -9.27
C LEU A 2 -6.59 -6.65 -9.77
N GLN A 3 -7.25 -6.57 -10.92
CA GLN A 3 -7.63 -5.30 -11.56
C GLN A 3 -9.13 -5.27 -11.70
N HIS A 4 -9.74 -4.30 -11.02
CA HIS A 4 -11.16 -4.02 -11.11
C HIS A 4 -11.33 -2.50 -11.07
N ALA A 5 -12.29 -1.96 -11.84
CA ALA A 5 -12.51 -0.52 -11.91
C ALA A 5 -12.91 0.08 -10.55
N ASN A 6 -13.58 -0.71 -9.72
CA ASN A 6 -14.02 -0.30 -8.39
C ASN A 6 -12.93 -0.57 -7.33
N SER A 7 -12.39 0.51 -6.77
CA SER A 7 -11.41 0.51 -5.66
C SER A 7 -11.89 -0.24 -4.42
N ALA A 8 -13.20 -0.22 -4.12
CA ALA A 8 -13.76 -0.95 -2.99
C ALA A 8 -13.64 -2.47 -3.15
N VAL A 9 -13.79 -2.98 -4.37
CA VAL A 9 -13.61 -4.42 -4.67
C VAL A 9 -12.16 -4.81 -4.47
N VAL A 10 -11.23 -3.97 -4.92
CA VAL A 10 -9.78 -4.21 -4.74
C VAL A 10 -9.43 -4.21 -3.24
N LEU A 11 -9.84 -3.20 -2.48
CA LEU A 11 -9.56 -3.12 -1.04
C LEU A 11 -10.19 -4.28 -0.26
N SER A 12 -11.41 -4.69 -0.60
CA SER A 12 -12.08 -5.83 0.03
C SER A 12 -11.36 -7.15 -0.26
N ALA A 13 -10.92 -7.34 -1.51
CA ALA A 13 -10.13 -8.52 -1.87
C ALA A 13 -8.79 -8.54 -1.12
N VAL A 14 -8.09 -7.40 -1.04
CA VAL A 14 -6.84 -7.27 -0.28
C VAL A 14 -7.06 -7.61 1.20
N LYS A 15 -8.14 -7.10 1.82
CA LYS A 15 -8.50 -7.42 3.20
C LYS A 15 -8.63 -8.92 3.42
N VAL A 16 -9.36 -9.61 2.55
CA VAL A 16 -9.58 -11.06 2.65
C VAL A 16 -8.27 -11.83 2.46
N VAL A 17 -7.45 -11.45 1.47
CA VAL A 17 -6.13 -12.07 1.25
C VAL A 17 -5.23 -11.89 2.48
N LEU A 18 -5.19 -10.70 3.08
CA LEU A 18 -4.40 -10.42 4.28
C LEU A 18 -4.86 -11.26 5.48
N SER A 19 -6.15 -11.51 5.63
CA SER A 19 -6.67 -12.39 6.70
C SER A 19 -6.24 -13.84 6.49
N TYR A 20 -6.28 -14.35 5.26
CA TYR A 20 -5.86 -15.73 4.97
C TYR A 20 -4.33 -15.92 4.99
N LEU A 21 -3.55 -14.87 4.76
CA LEU A 21 -2.10 -14.93 4.82
C LEU A 21 -1.54 -15.30 6.20
N ASP A 22 -2.32 -15.12 7.28
CA ASP A 22 -1.93 -15.54 8.63
C ASP A 22 -2.10 -17.06 8.85
N LEU A 23 -2.88 -17.74 8.00
CA LEU A 23 -3.16 -19.18 8.09
C LEU A 23 -2.21 -20.04 7.23
N ILE A 24 -1.35 -19.41 6.42
CA ILE A 24 -0.43 -20.11 5.51
C ILE A 24 0.89 -20.37 6.23
N SER A 25 1.22 -21.65 6.45
CA SER A 25 2.48 -22.06 7.08
C SER A 25 3.71 -21.84 6.19
N ASN A 26 3.55 -21.91 4.86
CA ASN A 26 4.64 -21.74 3.91
C ASN A 26 4.98 -20.25 3.70
N GLN A 27 6.15 -19.85 4.22
CA GLN A 27 6.65 -18.47 4.15
C GLN A 27 7.00 -18.02 2.73
N ASP A 28 7.42 -18.91 1.84
CA ASP A 28 7.73 -18.56 0.45
C ASP A 28 6.46 -18.18 -0.32
N THR A 29 5.38 -18.93 -0.11
CA THR A 29 4.06 -18.60 -0.66
C THR A 29 3.56 -17.26 -0.15
N VAL A 30 3.74 -16.99 1.15
CA VAL A 30 3.39 -15.71 1.77
C VAL A 30 4.17 -14.55 1.14
N ARG A 31 5.49 -14.68 0.96
CA ARG A 31 6.32 -13.67 0.31
C ARG A 31 5.91 -13.42 -1.15
N GLN A 32 5.63 -14.48 -1.90
CA GLN A 32 5.16 -14.37 -3.28
C GLN A 32 3.81 -13.64 -3.37
N LEU A 33 2.87 -13.94 -2.47
CA LEU A 33 1.58 -13.26 -2.42
C LEU A 33 1.74 -11.79 -2.02
N CYS A 34 2.59 -11.47 -1.05
CA CYS A 34 2.88 -10.09 -0.65
C CYS A 34 3.39 -9.27 -1.85
N ARG A 35 4.31 -9.82 -2.66
CA ARG A 35 4.79 -9.15 -3.89
C ARG A 35 3.68 -8.91 -4.91
N LYS A 36 2.68 -9.80 -5.00
CA LYS A 36 1.53 -9.64 -5.91
C LYS A 36 0.52 -8.60 -5.42
N LEU A 37 0.55 -8.22 -4.14
CA LEU A 37 -0.33 -7.21 -3.55
C LEU A 37 0.17 -5.77 -3.74
N ALA A 38 1.47 -5.55 -3.99
CA ALA A 38 1.99 -4.19 -4.19
C ALA A 38 1.40 -3.48 -5.43
N PRO A 39 1.38 -4.08 -6.64
CA PRO A 39 0.87 -3.40 -7.84
C PRO A 39 -0.58 -2.87 -7.74
N PRO A 40 -1.57 -3.61 -7.22
CA PRO A 40 -2.93 -3.08 -7.09
C PRO A 40 -3.00 -1.93 -6.08
N LEU A 41 -2.24 -1.98 -4.98
CA LEU A 41 -2.19 -0.87 -4.01
C LEU A 41 -1.59 0.40 -4.62
N VAL A 42 -0.52 0.27 -5.42
CA VAL A 42 0.08 1.40 -6.16
C VAL A 42 -0.89 1.99 -7.18
N THR A 43 -1.70 1.15 -7.83
CA THR A 43 -2.65 1.62 -8.86
C THR A 43 -3.78 2.46 -8.25
N LEU A 44 -4.22 2.14 -7.02
CA LEU A 44 -5.22 2.91 -6.27
C LEU A 44 -4.77 4.35 -5.95
N LEU A 45 -3.46 4.60 -5.94
CA LEU A 45 -2.90 5.93 -5.67
C LEU A 45 -2.95 6.87 -6.88
N ASN A 46 -3.35 6.38 -8.05
CA ASN A 46 -3.58 7.19 -9.25
C ASN A 46 -5.06 7.55 -9.45
N SER A 47 -5.94 7.22 -8.50
CA SER A 47 -7.36 7.60 -8.52
C SER A 47 -7.57 9.06 -8.09
N GLU A 48 -8.83 9.52 -8.10
CA GLU A 48 -9.21 10.84 -7.59
C GLU A 48 -8.76 11.05 -6.12
N PRO A 49 -8.50 12.30 -5.69
CA PRO A 49 -7.91 12.59 -4.39
C PRO A 49 -8.66 11.98 -3.18
N GLU A 50 -9.98 11.89 -3.26
CA GLU A 50 -10.85 11.31 -2.23
C GLU A 50 -10.64 9.80 -2.12
N ILE A 51 -10.59 9.11 -3.26
CA ILE A 51 -10.32 7.67 -3.34
C ILE A 51 -8.89 7.40 -2.91
N GLN A 52 -7.94 8.23 -3.34
CA GLN A 52 -6.54 8.15 -2.96
C GLN A 52 -6.37 8.30 -1.44
N TYR A 53 -7.08 9.23 -0.80
CA TYR A 53 -7.05 9.38 0.65
C TYR A 53 -7.55 8.12 1.37
N VAL A 54 -8.68 7.56 0.96
CA VAL A 54 -9.19 6.30 1.52
C VAL A 54 -8.20 5.16 1.29
N ALA A 55 -7.59 5.09 0.10
CA ALA A 55 -6.56 4.09 -0.21
C ALA A 55 -5.33 4.25 0.69
N LEU A 56 -4.83 5.47 0.90
CA LEU A 56 -3.69 5.75 1.78
C LEU A 56 -3.97 5.35 3.23
N ARG A 57 -5.16 5.65 3.78
CA ARG A 57 -5.55 5.19 5.13
C ARG A 57 -5.53 3.68 5.25
N ASN A 58 -6.05 2.97 4.24
CA ASN A 58 -6.01 1.50 4.22
C ASN A 58 -4.58 0.98 4.08
N ILE A 59 -3.76 1.60 3.22
CA ILE A 59 -2.34 1.24 3.06
C ILE A 59 -1.58 1.43 4.37
N ASN A 60 -1.81 2.51 5.12
CA ASN A 60 -1.19 2.75 6.42
C ASN A 60 -1.47 1.57 7.38
N LEU A 61 -2.72 1.08 7.45
CA LEU A 61 -3.07 -0.11 8.24
C LEU A 61 -2.39 -1.39 7.73
N ILE A 62 -2.29 -1.57 6.41
CA ILE A 62 -1.62 -2.73 5.81
C ILE A 62 -0.12 -2.72 6.13
N VAL A 63 0.54 -1.57 6.01
CA VAL A 63 1.97 -1.40 6.30
C VAL A 63 2.25 -1.66 7.79
N GLN A 64 1.36 -1.23 8.69
CA GLN A 64 1.48 -1.54 10.12
C GLN A 64 1.44 -3.05 10.39
N LYS A 65 0.60 -3.80 9.68
CA LYS A 65 0.51 -5.26 9.86
C LYS A 65 1.65 -6.00 9.14
N ARG A 66 2.02 -5.60 7.93
CA ARG A 66 3.02 -6.27 7.08
C ARG A 66 3.81 -5.24 6.23
N PRO A 67 4.89 -4.64 6.77
CA PRO A 67 5.67 -3.61 6.07
C PRO A 67 6.36 -4.14 4.80
N GLN A 68 6.64 -5.45 4.75
CA GLN A 68 7.30 -6.14 3.64
C GLN A 68 6.55 -6.03 2.29
N ILE A 69 5.26 -5.67 2.30
CA ILE A 69 4.46 -5.55 1.06
C ILE A 69 4.90 -4.34 0.23
N LEU A 70 5.30 -3.23 0.87
CA LEU A 70 5.57 -1.93 0.20
C LEU A 70 6.99 -1.39 0.44
N GLU A 71 7.89 -2.22 0.99
CA GLU A 71 9.27 -1.82 1.34
C GLU A 71 10.07 -1.23 0.16
N HIS A 72 9.79 -1.69 -1.07
CA HIS A 72 10.49 -1.24 -2.28
C HIS A 72 9.78 -0.13 -3.05
N GLU A 73 8.57 0.26 -2.63
CA GLU A 73 7.70 1.17 -3.38
C GLU A 73 7.59 2.56 -2.71
N ILE A 74 8.60 2.97 -1.92
CA ILE A 74 8.54 4.20 -1.11
C ILE A 74 8.30 5.47 -1.97
N LYS A 75 8.86 5.49 -3.19
CA LYS A 75 8.75 6.62 -4.14
C LYS A 75 7.31 6.91 -4.56
N VAL A 76 6.42 5.92 -4.49
CA VAL A 76 5.01 6.09 -4.82
C VAL A 76 4.31 7.02 -3.82
N PHE A 77 4.84 7.12 -2.59
CA PHE A 77 4.31 8.00 -1.56
C PHE A 77 4.86 9.43 -1.62
N PHE A 78 5.72 9.77 -2.59
CA PHE A 78 6.19 11.15 -2.73
C PHE A 78 5.03 12.11 -3.05
N CYS A 79 5.04 13.25 -2.35
CA CYS A 79 4.01 14.28 -2.49
C CYS A 79 4.16 14.99 -3.84
N LYS A 80 3.07 15.11 -4.59
CA LYS A 80 3.00 15.97 -5.77
C LYS A 80 2.59 17.38 -5.36
N TYR A 81 2.98 18.38 -6.16
CA TYR A 81 2.65 19.78 -5.86
C TYR A 81 1.13 20.00 -5.73
N ASN A 82 0.35 19.38 -6.63
CA ASN A 82 -1.10 19.45 -6.72
C ASN A 82 -1.86 18.53 -5.75
N ASP A 83 -1.17 17.70 -4.96
CA ASP A 83 -1.86 16.85 -3.98
C ASP A 83 -2.51 17.73 -2.89
N PRO A 84 -3.78 17.47 -2.51
CA PRO A 84 -4.41 18.14 -1.39
C PRO A 84 -3.66 17.89 -0.07
N ILE A 85 -3.80 18.80 0.89
CA ILE A 85 -3.07 18.73 2.16
C ILE A 85 -3.30 17.42 2.91
N TYR A 86 -4.54 16.90 2.93
CA TYR A 86 -4.86 15.64 3.59
C TYR A 86 -4.16 14.44 2.94
N VAL A 87 -3.96 14.44 1.62
CA VAL A 87 -3.20 13.41 0.90
C VAL A 87 -1.71 13.51 1.25
N LYS A 88 -1.16 14.73 1.27
CA LYS A 88 0.26 14.97 1.61
C LYS A 88 0.58 14.50 3.03
N MET A 89 -0.29 14.78 3.99
CA MET A 89 -0.11 14.36 5.38
C MET A 89 -0.07 12.83 5.50
N GLU A 90 -0.99 12.12 4.84
CA GLU A 90 -1.01 10.65 4.86
C GLU A 90 0.20 10.03 4.16
N LYS A 91 0.61 10.60 3.02
CA LYS A 91 1.82 10.19 2.31
C LYS A 91 3.05 10.28 3.20
N LEU A 92 3.22 11.39 3.91
CA LEU A 92 4.32 11.58 4.85
C LEU A 92 4.28 10.57 6.00
N GLU A 93 3.10 10.29 6.57
CA GLU A 93 2.98 9.29 7.64
C GLU A 93 3.44 7.90 7.18
N ILE A 94 3.06 7.49 5.96
CA ILE A 94 3.48 6.21 5.39
C ILE A 94 4.99 6.19 5.10
N ILE A 95 5.56 7.28 4.57
CA ILE A 95 7.01 7.39 4.34
C ILE A 95 7.77 7.18 5.65
N ILE A 96 7.37 7.84 6.73
CA ILE A 96 8.01 7.71 8.05
C ILE A 96 8.00 6.25 8.52
N ARG A 97 6.94 5.49 8.25
CA ARG A 97 6.83 4.07 8.62
C ARG A 97 7.65 3.13 7.74
N LEU A 98 7.89 3.49 6.48
CA LEU A 98 8.62 2.66 5.52
C LEU A 98 10.10 3.01 5.42
N VAL A 99 10.53 4.13 6.01
CA VAL A 99 11.93 4.56 5.96
C VAL A 99 12.83 3.56 6.67
N ASN A 100 13.97 3.26 6.06
CA ASN A 100 15.00 2.37 6.57
C ASN A 100 16.38 2.85 6.06
N ALA A 101 17.46 2.27 6.59
CA ALA A 101 18.82 2.67 6.25
C ALA A 101 19.17 2.53 4.75
N ARG A 102 18.36 1.81 3.95
CA ARG A 102 18.59 1.61 2.51
C ARG A 102 17.87 2.63 1.64
N ASN A 103 16.85 3.31 2.16
CA ASN A 103 16.02 4.24 1.40
C ASN A 103 16.04 5.68 1.97
N ILE A 104 16.83 5.94 3.00
CA ILE A 104 16.94 7.28 3.63
C ILE A 104 17.43 8.37 2.67
N ASP A 105 18.28 8.01 1.70
CA ASP A 105 18.84 8.93 0.71
C ASP A 105 17.99 9.01 -0.59
N GLN A 106 16.86 8.30 -0.66
CA GLN A 106 15.95 8.30 -1.81
C GLN A 106 14.89 9.39 -1.72
#